data_AF-A0A0D5Y3E4-F1
#
_entry.id   AF-A0A0D5Y3E4-F1
#
_cell.length_a   1.000
_cell.length_b   1.000
_cell.length_c   1.000
_cell.angle_alpha   90.00
_cell.angle_beta   90.00
_cell.angle_gamma   90.00
#
_symmetry.space_group_name_H-M   'P 1'
#
loop_
_entity.id
_entity.type
_entity.pdbx_description
1 polymer ?
#
loop_
_entity_poly.entity_id
_entity_poly.type
_entity_poly.pdbx_seq_one_letter_code
_entity_poly.pdbx_strand_id
1 'polypeptide(L)'
;MDRLENEEKALMLAGVFKRLVRKEVSKENFREISRVFERLDNIDLFLFMQGYMNPHTFEHALGDILVSVRVCKRKIENATRQTMMLDPERVESFIQVSYEVTPFGRLVLETLHQVYSEKIAAEHLIKTGSMV
;
A
#
# COMPACT_ATOMS: atom_id res chain seq x y z
N MET A 1 16.49 18.79 2.96
CA MET A 1 15.41 17.80 2.87
C MET A 1 15.34 17.26 1.45
N ASP A 2 15.14 18.12 0.45
CA ASP A 2 14.88 17.72 -0.95
C ASP A 2 15.89 16.78 -1.62
N ARG A 3 17.19 16.89 -1.28
CA ARG A 3 18.21 16.04 -1.92
C ARG A 3 18.08 14.56 -1.52
N LEU A 4 17.84 14.29 -0.24
CA LEU A 4 17.70 12.92 0.28
C LEU A 4 16.41 12.26 -0.24
N GLU A 5 15.31 13.01 -0.26
CA GLU A 5 14.05 12.51 -0.83
C GLU A 5 14.20 12.18 -2.31
N ASN A 6 14.87 13.05 -3.08
CA ASN A 6 15.15 12.81 -4.50
C ASN A 6 16.05 11.59 -4.73
N GLU A 7 17.04 11.35 -3.88
CA GLU A 7 17.90 10.17 -3.96
C GLU A 7 17.12 8.88 -3.72
N GLU A 8 16.24 8.84 -2.71
CA GLU A 8 15.37 7.69 -2.45
C GLU A 8 14.37 7.44 -3.58
N LYS A 9 13.77 8.51 -4.15
CA LYS A 9 12.91 8.42 -5.33
C LYS A 9 13.65 7.84 -6.53
N ALA A 10 14.87 8.29 -6.78
CA ALA A 10 15.70 7.78 -7.87
C ALA A 10 16.02 6.29 -7.70
N LEU A 11 16.33 5.85 -6.47
CA LEU A 11 16.53 4.43 -6.16
C LEU A 11 15.27 3.60 -6.41
N MET A 12 14.11 4.11 -5.98
CA MET A 12 12.82 3.47 -6.22
C MET A 12 12.54 3.31 -7.72
N LEU A 13 12.72 4.38 -8.51
CA LEU A 13 12.54 4.34 -9.97
C LEU A 13 13.53 3.40 -10.66
N ALA A 14 14.79 3.35 -10.21
CA ALA A 14 15.78 2.39 -10.69
C ALA A 14 15.35 0.94 -10.41
N GLY A 15 14.69 0.70 -9.28
CA GLY A 15 14.06 -0.57 -8.94
C GLY A 15 12.95 -0.96 -9.92
N VAL A 16 12.01 -0.05 -10.20
CA VAL A 16 10.94 -0.29 -11.19
C VAL A 16 11.55 -0.59 -12.57
N PHE A 17 12.58 0.15 -12.98
CA PHE A 17 13.28 -0.05 -14.24
C PHE A 17 13.96 -1.42 -14.32
N LYS A 18 14.60 -1.87 -13.24
CA LYS A 18 15.19 -3.21 -13.14
C LYS A 18 14.13 -4.31 -13.35
N ARG A 19 12.93 -4.16 -12.77
CA ARG A 19 11.80 -5.09 -12.99
C ARG A 19 11.35 -5.10 -14.45
N LEU A 20 11.31 -3.94 -15.11
CA LEU A 20 10.98 -3.83 -16.53
C LEU A 20 12.00 -4.58 -17.41
N VAL A 21 13.31 -4.37 -17.18
CA VAL A 21 14.38 -5.05 -17.93
C VAL A 21 14.33 -6.57 -17.72
N ARG A 22 13.98 -7.02 -16.52
CA ARG A 22 13.78 -8.43 -16.18
C ARG A 22 12.46 -9.03 -16.67
N LYS A 23 11.60 -8.24 -17.32
CA LYS A 23 10.27 -8.64 -17.79
C LYS A 23 9.33 -9.10 -16.66
N GLU A 24 9.60 -8.67 -15.42
CA GLU A 24 8.72 -8.92 -14.26
C GLU A 24 7.47 -8.03 -14.30
N VAL A 25 7.55 -6.88 -14.99
CA VAL A 25 6.44 -5.94 -15.19
C VAL A 25 6.33 -5.51 -16.65
N SER A 26 5.11 -5.21 -17.11
CA SER A 26 4.86 -4.65 -18.44
C SER A 26 5.31 -3.18 -18.53
N LYS A 27 5.47 -2.67 -19.74
CA LYS A 27 5.79 -1.25 -19.97
C LYS A 27 4.70 -0.31 -19.42
N GLU A 28 3.44 -0.75 -19.46
CA GLU A 28 2.31 -0.02 -18.88
C GLU A 28 2.42 0.02 -17.36
N ASN A 29 2.64 -1.13 -16.71
CA ASN A 29 2.84 -1.21 -15.26
C ASN A 29 4.07 -0.41 -14.81
N PHE A 30 5.16 -0.43 -15.56
CA PHE A 30 6.33 0.43 -15.30
C PHE A 30 5.93 1.91 -15.23
N ARG A 31 5.16 2.40 -16.21
CA ARG A 31 4.75 3.81 -16.25
C ARG A 31 3.85 4.16 -15.06
N GLU A 32 2.89 3.30 -14.75
CA GLU A 32 1.95 3.55 -13.66
C GLU A 32 2.62 3.45 -12.28
N ILE A 33 3.50 2.46 -12.04
CA ILE A 33 4.25 2.34 -10.78
C ILE A 33 5.19 3.55 -10.59
N SER A 34 5.90 3.98 -11.64
CA SER A 34 6.75 5.17 -11.57
C SER A 34 5.96 6.42 -11.20
N ARG A 35 4.76 6.61 -11.75
CA ARG A 35 3.85 7.72 -11.38
C ARG A 35 3.40 7.66 -9.93
N VAL A 36 3.17 6.47 -9.38
CA VAL A 36 2.84 6.30 -7.96
C VAL A 36 4.01 6.76 -7.11
N PHE A 37 5.23 6.33 -7.44
CA PHE A 37 6.43 6.71 -6.70
C PHE A 37 6.75 8.20 -6.77
N GLU A 38 6.48 8.86 -7.90
CA GLU A 38 6.63 10.31 -8.04
C GLU A 38 5.58 11.12 -7.25
N ARG A 39 4.36 10.58 -7.10
CA ARG A 39 3.23 11.31 -6.50
C ARG A 39 3.11 11.19 -4.99
N LEU A 40 3.51 10.05 -4.44
CA LEU A 40 3.41 9.79 -3.00
C LEU A 40 4.66 10.28 -2.29
N ASP A 41 4.55 10.68 -1.02
CA ASP A 41 5.73 10.99 -0.23
C ASP A 41 6.46 9.71 0.20
N ASN A 42 7.76 9.80 0.49
CA ASN A 42 8.53 8.63 0.91
C ASN A 42 7.99 8.03 2.22
N ILE A 43 7.47 8.88 3.10
CA ILE A 43 6.82 8.46 4.35
C ILE A 43 5.57 7.62 4.05
N ASP A 44 4.71 8.05 3.13
CA ASP A 44 3.50 7.30 2.77
C ASP A 44 3.83 5.96 2.12
N LEU A 45 4.85 5.92 1.26
CA LEU A 45 5.34 4.68 0.66
C LEU A 45 5.90 3.72 1.73
N PHE A 46 6.64 4.24 2.70
CA PHE A 46 7.18 3.45 3.80
C PHE A 46 6.07 2.92 4.73
N LEU A 47 5.10 3.77 5.10
CA LEU A 47 3.94 3.38 5.89
C LEU A 47 3.09 2.33 5.17
N PHE A 48 2.87 2.48 3.87
CA PHE A 48 2.19 1.47 3.06
C PHE A 48 2.95 0.14 3.09
N MET A 49 4.27 0.19 2.90
CA MET A 49 5.14 -0.99 2.82
C MET A 49 5.17 -1.81 4.12
N GLN A 50 5.13 -1.16 5.28
CA GLN A 50 5.11 -1.79 6.60
C GLN A 50 3.69 -2.12 7.07
N GLY A 51 2.74 -1.27 6.74
CA GLY A 51 1.39 -1.27 7.28
C GLY A 51 0.37 -2.08 6.48
N TYR A 52 0.73 -2.62 5.31
CA TYR A 52 -0.26 -3.27 4.43
C TYR A 52 -1.00 -4.46 5.04
N MET A 53 -0.43 -5.11 6.06
CA MET A 53 -1.06 -6.21 6.79
C MET A 53 -1.95 -5.74 7.95
N ASN A 54 -1.85 -4.47 8.37
CA ASN A 54 -2.62 -3.90 9.45
C ASN A 54 -3.75 -3.01 8.90
N PRO A 55 -5.02 -3.44 8.97
CA PRO A 55 -6.16 -2.65 8.48
C PRO A 55 -6.23 -1.25 9.12
N HIS A 56 -5.82 -1.11 10.37
CA HIS A 56 -5.85 0.15 11.11
C HIS A 56 -4.84 1.19 10.58
N THR A 57 -3.77 0.75 9.90
CA THR A 57 -2.79 1.68 9.30
C THR A 57 -3.41 2.48 8.14
N PHE A 58 -4.50 1.98 7.56
CA PHE A 58 -5.22 2.65 6.49
C PHE A 58 -6.41 3.49 6.97
N GLU A 59 -6.82 3.39 8.23
CA GLU A 59 -7.99 4.10 8.78
C GLU A 59 -7.81 5.63 8.84
N HIS A 60 -6.61 6.13 8.57
CA HIS A 60 -6.28 7.56 8.48
C HIS A 60 -6.02 8.03 7.04
N ALA A 61 -5.51 9.26 6.85
CA ALA A 61 -5.30 9.90 5.54
C ALA A 61 -4.52 9.05 4.50
N LEU A 62 -3.68 8.11 4.96
CA LEU A 62 -2.95 7.19 4.09
C LEU A 62 -3.88 6.37 3.18
N GLY A 63 -5.02 5.88 3.70
CA GLY A 63 -5.98 5.12 2.90
C GLY A 63 -6.54 5.95 1.74
N ASP A 64 -6.88 7.21 2.00
CA ASP A 64 -7.40 8.14 0.99
C ASP A 64 -6.34 8.51 -0.05
N ILE A 65 -5.10 8.74 0.38
CA ILE A 65 -3.95 9.00 -0.49
C ILE A 65 -3.73 7.81 -1.43
N LEU A 66 -3.69 6.58 -0.90
CA LEU A 66 -3.48 5.37 -1.69
C LEU A 66 -4.65 5.04 -2.63
N VAL A 67 -5.87 5.43 -2.26
CA VAL A 67 -7.05 5.34 -3.14
C VAL A 67 -6.92 6.32 -4.32
N SER A 68 -6.41 7.54 -4.08
CA SER A 68 -6.23 8.55 -5.14
C SER A 68 -5.29 8.08 -6.27
N VAL A 69 -4.36 7.18 -5.95
CA VAL A 69 -3.40 6.57 -6.90
C VAL A 69 -3.75 5.11 -7.25
N ARG A 70 -4.96 4.63 -6.93
CA ARG A 70 -5.48 3.27 -7.24
C ARG A 70 -4.68 2.11 -6.62
N VAL A 71 -3.82 2.39 -5.64
CA VAL A 71 -3.09 1.37 -4.88
C VAL A 71 -4.04 0.63 -3.93
N CYS A 72 -4.97 1.36 -3.31
CA CYS A 72 -6.04 0.80 -2.49
C CYS A 72 -7.42 1.09 -3.10
N LYS A 73 -8.43 0.31 -2.70
CA LYS A 73 -9.84 0.61 -2.90
C LYS A 73 -10.53 0.73 -1.54
N ARG A 74 -11.52 1.62 -1.45
CA ARG A 74 -12.38 1.72 -0.26
C ARG A 74 -13.39 0.58 -0.27
N LYS A 75 -13.56 -0.08 0.86
CA LYS A 75 -14.59 -1.09 1.11
C LYS A 75 -15.50 -0.54 2.20
N ILE A 76 -16.74 -0.28 1.83
CA ILE A 76 -17.75 0.31 2.72
C ILE A 76 -18.70 -0.81 3.12
N GLU A 77 -18.75 -1.11 4.41
CA GLU A 77 -19.62 -2.14 4.97
C GLU A 77 -20.56 -1.52 5.99
N ASN A 78 -21.82 -1.96 5.99
CA ASN A 78 -22.75 -1.61 7.05
C ASN A 78 -22.49 -2.55 8.22
N ALA A 79 -21.99 -1.99 9.31
CA ALA A 79 -21.70 -2.73 10.53
C ALA A 79 -22.70 -2.34 11.62
N THR A 80 -22.90 -3.23 12.58
CA THR A 80 -23.81 -3.03 13.69
C THR A 80 -23.03 -3.13 15.00
N ARG A 81 -23.11 -2.11 15.86
CA ARG A 81 -22.50 -2.14 17.18
C ARG A 81 -23.59 -2.27 18.24
N GLN A 82 -23.43 -3.24 19.13
CA GLN A 82 -24.24 -3.32 20.36
C GLN A 82 -23.65 -2.38 21.40
N THR A 83 -24.46 -1.41 21.85
CA THR A 83 -24.05 -0.46 22.88
C THR A 83 -24.45 -1.03 24.24
N MET A 84 -23.61 -1.94 24.80
CA MET A 84 -23.89 -2.69 26.04
C MET A 84 -24.12 -1.84 27.32
N MET A 85 -24.00 -0.51 27.25
CA MET A 85 -24.00 0.36 28.44
C MET A 85 -25.39 0.84 28.88
N LEU A 86 -26.41 0.85 28.02
CA LEU A 86 -27.70 1.50 28.33
C LEU A 86 -28.96 0.72 27.90
N ASP A 87 -28.86 -0.13 26.87
CA ASP A 87 -30.02 -0.89 26.39
C ASP A 87 -29.54 -2.12 25.57
N PRO A 88 -29.75 -3.36 26.04
CA PRO A 88 -29.27 -4.59 25.39
C PRO A 88 -29.84 -4.82 23.99
N GLU A 89 -30.98 -4.19 23.67
CA GLU A 89 -31.68 -4.33 22.38
C GLU A 89 -31.30 -3.23 21.37
N ARG A 90 -30.57 -2.19 21.78
CA ARG A 90 -30.12 -1.13 20.87
C ARG A 90 -28.90 -1.57 20.06
N VAL A 91 -29.19 -1.93 18.82
CA VAL A 91 -28.19 -2.16 17.77
C VAL A 91 -28.07 -0.89 16.94
N GLU A 92 -26.95 -0.17 17.07
CA GLU A 92 -26.68 0.99 16.23
C GLU A 92 -25.99 0.54 14.94
N SER A 93 -26.60 0.86 13.80
CA SER A 93 -25.97 0.69 12.49
C SER A 93 -24.98 1.82 12.24
N PHE A 94 -23.72 1.50 11.99
CA PHE A 94 -22.69 2.45 11.59
C PHE A 94 -22.03 2.00 10.28
N ILE A 95 -21.51 2.98 9.54
CA ILE A 95 -20.76 2.72 8.32
C ILE A 95 -19.32 2.43 8.71
N GLN A 96 -18.84 1.22 8.44
CA GLN A 96 -17.45 0.86 8.57
C GLN A 96 -16.75 1.04 7.22
N VAL A 97 -15.75 1.92 7.18
CA VAL A 97 -14.88 2.10 6.01
C VAL A 97 -13.58 1.37 6.27
N SER A 98 -13.25 0.42 5.40
CA SER A 98 -11.97 -0.29 5.38
C SER A 98 -11.30 -0.11 4.02
N TYR A 99 -10.01 -0.46 3.93
CA TYR A 99 -9.22 -0.33 2.70
C TYR A 99 -8.66 -1.68 2.30
N GLU A 100 -8.71 -1.97 1.01
CA GLU A 100 -8.18 -3.21 0.45
C GLU A 100 -7.16 -2.88 -0.65
N VAL A 101 -5.99 -3.53 -0.59
CA VAL A 101 -4.93 -3.37 -1.60
C VAL A 101 -5.38 -3.98 -2.92
N THR A 102 -5.33 -3.20 -4.00
CA THR A 102 -5.73 -3.67 -5.34
C THR A 102 -4.66 -4.58 -5.95
N PRO A 103 -4.94 -5.32 -7.04
CA PRO A 103 -3.90 -6.06 -7.76
C PRO A 103 -2.74 -5.17 -8.22
N PHE A 104 -3.04 -3.93 -8.64
CA PHE A 104 -2.02 -2.93 -8.95
C PHE A 104 -1.24 -2.50 -7.70
N GLY A 105 -1.92 -2.27 -6.58
CA GLY A 105 -1.28 -1.98 -5.30
C GLY A 105 -0.35 -3.08 -4.82
N ARG A 106 -0.66 -4.36 -5.09
CA ARG A 106 0.25 -5.48 -4.82
C ARG A 106 1.52 -5.39 -5.65
N LEU A 107 1.42 -5.05 -6.94
CA LEU A 107 2.60 -4.85 -7.79
C LEU A 107 3.48 -3.69 -7.30
N VAL A 108 2.86 -2.59 -6.83
CA VAL A 108 3.58 -1.47 -6.21
C VAL A 108 4.28 -1.93 -4.93
N LEU A 109 3.59 -2.66 -4.06
CA LEU A 109 4.11 -3.18 -2.81
C LEU A 109 5.28 -4.16 -3.00
N GLU A 110 5.15 -5.10 -3.94
CA GLU A 110 6.24 -6.01 -4.33
C GLU A 110 7.46 -5.23 -4.82
N THR A 111 7.25 -4.15 -5.58
CA THR A 111 8.35 -3.30 -6.05
C THR A 111 9.04 -2.62 -4.88
N LEU A 112 8.27 -2.07 -3.92
CA LEU A 112 8.81 -1.47 -2.71
C LEU A 112 9.61 -2.49 -1.90
N HIS A 113 9.07 -3.68 -1.65
CA HIS A 113 9.78 -4.74 -0.94
C HIS A 113 11.07 -5.18 -1.65
N GLN A 114 11.08 -5.22 -2.98
CA GLN A 114 12.29 -5.56 -3.71
C GLN A 114 13.35 -4.44 -3.61
N VAL A 115 12.94 -3.18 -3.74
CA VAL A 115 13.82 -2.01 -3.59
C VAL A 115 14.42 -1.92 -2.20
N TYR A 116 13.60 -2.17 -1.17
CA TYR A 116 13.97 -2.04 0.24
C TYR A 116 14.33 -3.39 0.88
N SER A 117 14.55 -4.45 0.10
CA SER A 117 14.80 -5.81 0.60
C SER A 117 16.00 -5.91 1.56
N GLU A 118 17.00 -5.03 1.38
CA GLU A 118 18.17 -4.95 2.27
C GLU A 118 17.88 -4.19 3.59
N LYS A 119 16.81 -3.41 3.65
CA LYS A 119 16.44 -2.53 4.77
C LYS A 119 15.25 -3.03 5.59
N ILE A 120 14.58 -4.10 5.16
CA ILE A 120 13.37 -4.65 5.80
C ILE A 120 13.71 -6.00 6.43
N ALA A 121 13.25 -6.22 7.67
CA ALA A 121 13.34 -7.53 8.30
C ALA A 121 12.58 -8.58 7.48
N ALA A 122 13.18 -9.75 7.25
CA ALA A 122 12.65 -10.76 6.33
C ALA A 122 11.21 -11.23 6.65
N GLU A 123 10.77 -11.10 7.90
CA GLU A 123 9.42 -11.39 8.37
C GLU A 123 8.33 -10.44 7.84
N HIS A 124 8.71 -9.26 7.36
CA HIS A 124 7.80 -8.25 6.81
C HIS A 124 7.80 -8.20 5.27
N LEU A 125 8.69 -8.96 4.63
CA LEU A 125 8.74 -9.10 3.18
C LEU A 125 7.64 -10.04 2.69
N ILE A 126 6.97 -9.66 1.60
CA ILE A 126 6.17 -10.61 0.84
C ILE A 126 7.12 -11.68 0.30
N LYS A 127 6.93 -12.95 0.71
CA LYS A 127 7.65 -14.09 0.13
C LYS A 127 7.24 -14.25 -1.33
N THR A 128 7.98 -13.62 -2.24
CA THR A 128 7.87 -13.86 -3.67
C THR A 128 8.55 -15.19 -3.99
N GLY A 129 7.83 -16.30 -3.81
CA GLY A 129 8.35 -17.62 -4.12
C GLY A 129 7.29 -18.73 -4.05
N SER A 130 6.52 -18.90 -5.13
CA SER A 130 6.07 -20.18 -5.73
C SER A 130 5.11 -19.89 -6.91
N MET A 131 5.65 -19.41 -8.02
CA MET A 131 5.07 -19.68 -9.35
C MET A 131 6.10 -20.47 -10.14
N VAL A 132 6.28 -21.73 -9.73
CA VAL A 132 6.73 -22.86 -10.57
C VAL A 132 5.87 -24.03 -10.16
#